data_AF-A0A8B7ZD51-F1
#
_entry.id   AF-A0A8B7ZD51-F1
#
_cell.length_a   1.000
_cell.length_b   1.000
_cell.length_c   1.000
_cell.angle_alpha   90.00
_cell.angle_beta   90.00
_cell.angle_gamma   90.00
#
_symmetry.space_group_name_H-M   'P 1'
#
loop_
_entity.id
_entity.type
_entity.pdbx_description
1 polymer ?
#
loop_
_entity_poly.entity_id
_entity_poly.type
_entity_poly.pdbx_seq_one_letter_code
_entity_poly.pdbx_strand_id
1 'polypeptide(L)'
;MIAISTFEPLNGAAPIRDDSSVNDVNMRCHVNLAETDLRSVDIIFPDNSQNAMTKVQEGVWEYTLQDVHPINSGVYTCRATANPIPSGRVLDIRRTFDLTVTDVNECDENLDNCHEYATCANDVGKFNCTCFHGFTGNGVQCTGKTK
;
A
#
# COMPACT_ATOMS: atom_id res chain seq x y z
N MET A 1 -4.14 -27.13 -13.65
CA MET A 1 -2.94 -26.30 -13.92
C MET A 1 -3.09 -25.04 -13.09
N ILE A 2 -2.09 -24.67 -12.29
CA ILE A 2 -2.13 -23.44 -11.48
C ILE A 2 -1.68 -22.28 -12.37
N ALA A 3 -2.36 -21.15 -12.30
CA ALA A 3 -1.98 -19.92 -13.00
C ALA A 3 -2.52 -18.69 -12.24
N ILE A 4 -1.78 -17.58 -12.24
CA ILE A 4 -2.27 -16.30 -11.72
C ILE A 4 -2.95 -15.53 -12.86
N SER A 5 -4.28 -15.45 -12.83
CA SER A 5 -5.10 -14.87 -13.89
C SER A 5 -5.12 -13.34 -13.87
N THR A 6 -5.09 -12.71 -12.69
CA THR A 6 -4.94 -11.26 -12.51
C THR A 6 -4.22 -10.93 -11.20
N PHE A 7 -3.57 -9.76 -11.16
CA PHE A 7 -3.04 -9.14 -9.95
C PHE A 7 -3.16 -7.61 -10.11
N GLU A 8 -4.10 -7.01 -9.39
CA GLU A 8 -4.47 -5.60 -9.56
C GLU A 8 -5.02 -5.00 -8.25
N PRO A 9 -4.88 -3.67 -8.04
CA PRO A 9 -5.50 -2.96 -6.94
C PRO A 9 -7.02 -2.80 -7.15
N LEU A 10 -7.80 -2.98 -6.09
CA LEU A 10 -9.27 -2.81 -6.12
C LEU A 10 -9.72 -1.35 -6.16
N ASN A 11 -8.89 -0.44 -5.65
CA ASN A 11 -9.23 0.97 -5.48
C ASN A 11 -8.85 1.83 -6.70
N GLY A 12 -8.48 1.23 -7.84
CA GLY A 12 -8.21 1.91 -9.11
C GLY A 12 -6.81 1.68 -9.67
N ALA A 13 -6.65 1.91 -10.98
CA ALA A 13 -5.35 1.79 -11.65
C ALA A 13 -4.41 2.94 -11.25
N ALA A 14 -3.10 2.67 -11.21
CA ALA A 14 -2.07 3.68 -10.96
C ALA A 14 -2.09 4.82 -12.02
N PRO A 15 -1.70 6.06 -11.67
CA PRO A 15 -1.07 6.46 -10.40
C PRO A 15 -2.08 6.71 -9.27
N ILE A 16 -1.67 6.35 -8.04
CA ILE A 16 -2.42 6.64 -6.80
C ILE A 16 -1.84 7.92 -6.18
N ARG A 17 -2.70 8.78 -5.62
CA ARG A 17 -2.28 9.97 -4.87
C ARG A 17 -2.24 9.64 -3.39
N ASP A 18 -1.23 10.09 -2.66
CA ASP A 18 -1.09 9.92 -1.21
C ASP A 18 -1.92 10.93 -0.41
N ASP A 19 -3.07 11.35 -0.95
CA ASP A 19 -3.97 12.22 -0.23
C ASP A 19 -4.79 11.45 0.82
N SER A 20 -5.43 12.20 1.72
CA SER A 20 -6.25 11.66 2.82
C SER A 20 -7.45 10.80 2.38
N SER A 21 -7.72 10.67 1.06
CA SER A 21 -8.79 9.84 0.52
C SER A 21 -8.34 8.43 0.12
N VAL A 22 -7.03 8.17 -0.04
CA VAL A 22 -6.51 6.84 -0.43
C VAL A 22 -5.27 6.47 0.39
N ASN A 23 -5.47 6.23 1.69
CA ASN A 23 -4.39 5.74 2.56
C ASN A 23 -4.12 4.23 2.39
N ASP A 24 -5.10 3.45 1.91
CA ASP A 24 -4.98 2.00 1.84
C ASP A 24 -5.23 1.48 0.40
N VAL A 25 -4.37 0.57 -0.06
CA VAL A 25 -4.49 -0.09 -1.36
C VAL A 25 -4.70 -1.58 -1.16
N ASN A 26 -5.90 -2.06 -1.50
CA ASN A 26 -6.18 -3.49 -1.48
C ASN A 26 -5.72 -4.14 -2.78
N MET A 27 -4.69 -4.98 -2.67
CA MET A 27 -4.12 -5.77 -3.76
C MET A 27 -4.84 -7.11 -3.84
N ARG A 28 -5.48 -7.39 -4.98
CA ARG A 28 -6.18 -8.66 -5.21
C ARG A 28 -5.44 -9.52 -6.22
N CYS A 29 -5.19 -10.78 -5.86
CA CYS A 29 -4.58 -11.79 -6.71
C CYS A 29 -5.58 -12.90 -7.02
N HIS A 30 -5.90 -13.08 -8.30
CA HIS A 30 -6.74 -14.20 -8.76
C HIS A 30 -5.87 -15.33 -9.26
N VAL A 31 -6.11 -16.52 -8.74
CA VAL A 31 -5.37 -17.72 -9.11
C VAL A 31 -6.34 -18.83 -9.42
N ASN A 32 -6.22 -19.30 -10.64
CA ASN A 32 -7.00 -20.42 -11.12
C ASN A 32 -6.42 -21.68 -10.49
N LEU A 33 -7.19 -22.27 -9.58
CA LEU A 33 -6.85 -23.51 -8.89
C LEU A 33 -7.77 -24.63 -9.38
N ALA A 34 -7.20 -25.80 -9.63
CA ALA A 34 -7.91 -27.06 -9.41
C ALA A 34 -7.52 -27.46 -7.97
N GLU A 35 -8.45 -27.35 -7.04
CA GLU A 35 -8.24 -26.99 -5.62
C GLU A 35 -7.39 -27.88 -4.66
N THR A 36 -6.45 -28.74 -5.07
CA THR A 36 -5.73 -29.62 -4.09
C THR A 36 -4.26 -29.31 -3.85
N ASP A 37 -3.61 -28.50 -4.69
CA ASP A 37 -2.14 -28.47 -4.72
C ASP A 37 -1.53 -27.13 -4.29
N LEU A 38 -2.30 -26.13 -3.86
CA LEU A 38 -1.71 -24.86 -3.46
C LEU A 38 -1.12 -24.93 -2.04
N ARG A 39 0.12 -24.44 -1.90
CA ARG A 39 0.86 -24.36 -0.63
C ARG A 39 0.76 -22.97 0.01
N SER A 40 1.07 -21.91 -0.73
CA SER A 40 1.01 -20.54 -0.22
C SER A 40 0.75 -19.55 -1.33
N VAL A 41 0.16 -18.42 -0.95
CA VAL A 41 0.09 -17.23 -1.80
C VAL A 41 0.58 -16.06 -1.00
N ASP A 42 1.51 -15.35 -1.60
CA ASP A 42 2.29 -14.35 -0.94
C ASP A 42 2.40 -13.12 -1.82
N ILE A 43 2.38 -11.95 -1.19
CA ILE A 43 2.79 -10.71 -1.80
C ILE A 43 4.28 -10.52 -1.52
N ILE A 44 5.05 -10.21 -2.57
CA ILE A 44 6.44 -9.80 -2.48
C ILE A 44 6.48 -8.30 -2.76
N PHE A 45 7.08 -7.56 -1.83
CA PHE A 45 7.22 -6.11 -1.87
C PHE A 45 8.43 -5.70 -2.74
N PRO A 46 8.53 -4.42 -3.14
CA PRO A 46 9.66 -3.92 -3.93
C PRO A 46 11.03 -4.14 -3.27
N ASP A 47 11.09 -4.22 -1.94
CA ASP A 47 12.30 -4.52 -1.15
C ASP A 47 12.62 -6.02 -1.03
N ASN A 48 11.84 -6.88 -1.70
CA ASN A 48 11.88 -8.35 -1.65
C ASN A 48 11.46 -8.98 -0.31
N SER A 49 10.95 -8.19 0.64
CA SER A 49 10.21 -8.76 1.76
C SER A 49 8.96 -9.48 1.25
N GLN A 50 8.41 -10.39 2.05
CA GLN A 50 7.27 -11.22 1.66
C GLN A 50 6.27 -11.32 2.81
N ASN A 51 4.98 -11.20 2.50
CA ASN A 51 3.89 -11.48 3.43
C ASN A 51 2.87 -12.43 2.81
N ALA A 52 2.23 -13.25 3.64
CA ALA A 52 1.13 -14.10 3.20
C ALA A 52 -0.10 -13.26 2.86
N MET A 53 -0.79 -13.60 1.76
CA MET A 53 -2.07 -13.01 1.40
C MET A 53 -3.23 -13.79 2.04
N THR A 54 -4.36 -13.12 2.27
CA THR A 54 -5.54 -13.71 2.91
C THR A 54 -6.49 -14.27 1.86
N LYS A 55 -6.93 -15.54 2.00
CA LYS A 55 -7.95 -16.13 1.12
C LYS A 55 -9.31 -15.52 1.48
N VAL A 56 -9.88 -14.74 0.58
CA VAL A 56 -11.21 -14.11 0.78
C VAL A 56 -12.33 -14.90 0.11
N GLN A 57 -12.01 -15.58 -0.99
CA GLN A 57 -12.89 -16.52 -1.68
C GLN A 57 -12.06 -17.58 -2.42
N GLU A 58 -12.71 -18.59 -2.97
CA GLU A 58 -12.05 -19.60 -3.81
C GLU A 58 -11.27 -18.93 -4.96
N GLY A 59 -9.99 -19.28 -5.09
CA GLY A 59 -9.09 -18.73 -6.11
C GLY A 59 -8.75 -17.24 -5.96
N VAL A 60 -9.10 -16.57 -4.87
CA VAL A 60 -8.82 -15.13 -4.69
C VAL A 60 -8.19 -14.85 -3.35
N TRP A 61 -7.07 -14.11 -3.42
CA TRP A 61 -6.33 -13.66 -2.26
C TRP A 61 -6.18 -12.14 -2.25
N GLU A 62 -6.23 -11.58 -1.07
CA GLU A 62 -6.14 -10.13 -0.84
C GLU A 62 -5.04 -9.78 0.16
N TYR A 63 -4.47 -8.60 -0.04
CA TYR A 63 -3.55 -7.96 0.89
C TYR A 63 -3.77 -6.45 0.87
N THR A 64 -4.00 -5.86 2.03
CA THR A 64 -4.14 -4.41 2.17
C THR A 64 -2.80 -3.79 2.51
N LEU A 65 -2.27 -2.96 1.60
CA LEU A 65 -1.18 -2.04 1.89
C LEU A 65 -1.78 -0.89 2.69
N GLN A 66 -1.28 -0.68 3.91
CA GLN A 66 -1.69 0.42 4.78
C GLN A 66 -0.75 1.60 4.61
N ASP A 67 -1.28 2.80 4.81
CA ASP A 67 -0.52 4.05 4.80
C ASP A 67 0.32 4.20 3.51
N VAL A 68 -0.32 4.03 2.35
CA VAL A 68 0.32 4.07 1.04
C VAL A 68 0.73 5.49 0.69
N HIS A 69 2.03 5.66 0.48
CA HIS A 69 2.68 6.91 0.16
C HIS A 69 3.75 6.68 -0.93
N PRO A 70 4.39 7.73 -1.47
CA PRO A 70 5.34 7.66 -2.57
C PRO A 70 6.48 6.65 -2.35
N ILE A 71 6.90 6.41 -1.10
CA ILE A 71 7.98 5.44 -0.83
C ILE A 71 7.54 3.98 -0.96
N ASN A 72 6.23 3.72 -1.03
CA ASN A 72 5.68 2.41 -1.35
C ASN A 72 5.66 2.15 -2.86
N SER A 73 6.05 3.12 -3.70
CA SER A 73 6.12 2.91 -5.15
C SER A 73 7.10 1.79 -5.52
N GLY A 74 6.71 0.95 -6.47
CA GLY A 74 7.57 -0.08 -7.01
C GLY A 74 6.80 -1.30 -7.51
N VAL A 75 7.56 -2.34 -7.84
CA VAL A 75 7.01 -3.57 -8.41
C VAL A 75 6.63 -4.54 -7.29
N TYR A 76 5.34 -4.75 -7.13
CA TYR A 76 4.78 -5.79 -6.26
C TYR A 76 4.60 -7.08 -7.04
N THR A 77 4.77 -8.22 -6.39
CA THR A 77 4.56 -9.53 -7.01
C THR A 77 3.60 -10.36 -6.20
N CYS A 78 2.50 -10.82 -6.80
CA CYS A 78 1.78 -11.96 -6.29
C CYS A 78 2.52 -13.24 -6.67
N ARG A 79 2.87 -14.06 -5.69
CA ARG A 79 3.51 -15.36 -5.84
C ARG A 79 2.59 -16.44 -5.34
N ALA A 80 2.27 -17.41 -6.19
CA ALA A 80 1.55 -18.62 -5.82
C ALA A 80 2.51 -19.81 -5.86
N THR A 81 2.65 -20.51 -4.74
CA THR A 81 3.42 -21.75 -4.65
C THR A 81 2.50 -22.94 -4.48
N ALA A 82 2.82 -24.03 -5.19
CA ALA A 82 2.11 -25.30 -5.09
C ALA A 82 2.94 -26.35 -4.36
N ASN A 83 2.27 -27.31 -3.72
CA ASN A 83 2.85 -28.55 -3.28
C ASN A 83 3.60 -29.23 -4.44
N PRO A 84 4.70 -29.94 -4.16
CA PRO A 84 5.41 -30.67 -5.19
C PRO A 84 4.45 -31.64 -5.89
N ILE A 85 4.34 -31.53 -7.21
CA ILE A 85 3.72 -32.59 -8.00
C ILE A 85 4.53 -33.89 -7.80
N PRO A 86 3.97 -35.08 -8.07
CA PRO A 86 4.67 -36.37 -7.85
C PRO A 86 6.06 -36.50 -8.50
N SER A 87 6.40 -35.65 -9.47
CA SER A 87 7.74 -35.52 -10.04
C SER A 87 8.72 -34.65 -9.22
N GLY A 88 8.34 -34.20 -8.02
CA GLY A 88 9.16 -33.40 -7.11
C GLY A 88 9.29 -31.92 -7.46
N ARG A 89 8.64 -31.45 -8.53
CA ARG A 89 8.72 -30.05 -8.97
C ARG A 89 7.74 -29.19 -8.16
N VAL A 90 8.27 -28.21 -7.43
CA VAL A 90 7.47 -27.12 -6.86
C VAL A 90 7.10 -26.16 -7.99
N LEU A 91 5.81 -25.82 -8.09
CA LEU A 91 5.34 -24.82 -9.04
C LEU A 91 5.36 -23.45 -8.35
N ASP A 92 6.19 -22.54 -8.85
CA ASP A 92 6.31 -21.14 -8.41
C ASP A 92 5.83 -20.26 -9.58
N ILE A 93 4.69 -19.60 -9.39
CA ILE A 93 4.09 -18.73 -10.40
C ILE A 93 4.04 -17.34 -9.82
N ARG A 94 4.38 -16.36 -10.66
CA ARG A 94 4.48 -14.96 -10.28
C ARG A 94 3.72 -14.08 -11.25
N ARG A 95 3.10 -13.04 -10.73
CA ARG A 95 2.54 -11.96 -11.51
C ARG A 95 2.84 -10.64 -10.83
N THR A 96 3.33 -9.69 -11.60
CA THR A 96 3.79 -8.40 -11.09
C THR A 96 2.76 -7.32 -11.35
N PHE A 97 2.73 -6.32 -10.47
CA PHE A 97 2.01 -5.07 -10.65
C PHE A 97 2.95 -3.92 -10.28
N ASP A 98 3.02 -2.91 -11.13
CA ASP A 98 3.80 -1.70 -10.88
C ASP A 98 2.90 -0.66 -10.22
N LEU A 99 3.14 -0.41 -8.94
CA LEU A 99 2.44 0.61 -8.18
C LEU A 99 3.26 1.90 -8.24
N THR A 100 2.68 2.96 -8.82
CA THR A 100 3.23 4.30 -8.74
C THR A 100 2.32 5.16 -7.86
N VAL A 101 2.90 5.76 -6.82
CA VAL A 101 2.22 6.70 -5.93
C VAL A 101 2.85 8.08 -6.13
N THR A 102 2.01 9.08 -6.41
CA THR A 102 2.44 10.47 -6.61
C THR A 102 2.21 11.26 -5.34
N ASP A 103 3.25 11.98 -4.93
CA ASP A 103 3.21 12.93 -3.82
C ASP A 103 2.22 14.06 -4.10
N VAL A 104 1.39 14.35 -3.11
CA VAL A 104 0.48 15.48 -3.06
C VAL A 104 1.04 16.46 -2.04
N ASN A 105 1.21 17.71 -2.44
CA ASN A 105 1.53 18.76 -1.48
C ASN A 105 0.26 19.18 -0.73
N GLU A 106 0.03 18.62 0.45
CA GLU A 106 -1.19 18.88 1.21
C GLU A 106 -1.29 20.34 1.68
N CYS A 107 -0.15 21.02 1.83
CA CYS A 107 -0.10 22.44 2.18
C CYS A 107 -0.59 23.33 1.03
N ASP A 108 -0.26 23.00 -0.22
CA ASP A 108 -0.69 23.78 -1.39
C ASP A 108 -2.16 23.49 -1.75
N GLU A 109 -2.63 22.28 -1.50
CA GLU A 109 -4.01 21.86 -1.77
C GLU A 109 -5.00 22.17 -0.61
N ASN A 110 -4.51 22.67 0.53
CA ASN A 110 -5.28 22.86 1.77
C ASN A 110 -5.94 21.55 2.24
N LEU A 111 -5.23 20.43 2.11
CA LEU A 111 -5.62 19.12 2.63
C LEU A 111 -4.98 18.83 4.00
N ASP A 112 -4.08 19.70 4.45
CA ASP A 112 -3.46 19.61 5.76
C ASP A 112 -4.47 19.88 6.90
N ASN A 113 -4.10 19.46 8.10
CA ASN A 113 -4.87 19.73 9.32
C ASN A 113 -4.06 20.55 10.34
N CYS A 114 -3.12 21.37 9.87
CA CYS A 114 -2.33 22.21 10.75
C CYS A 114 -3.22 23.22 11.49
N HIS A 115 -2.82 23.56 12.71
CA HIS A 115 -3.48 24.59 13.49
C HIS A 115 -3.37 25.94 12.79
N GLU A 116 -4.33 26.85 12.97
CA GLU A 116 -4.26 28.24 12.48
C GLU A 116 -3.02 29.03 12.97
N TYR A 117 -2.34 28.52 14.01
CA TYR A 117 -1.11 29.09 14.58
C TYR A 117 0.09 28.18 14.31
N ALA A 118 0.09 27.47 13.19
CA ALA A 118 1.17 26.61 12.73
C ALA A 118 1.48 26.85 11.25
N THR A 119 2.71 26.55 10.85
CA THR A 119 3.12 26.45 9.45
C THR A 119 3.00 25.01 8.97
N CYS A 120 2.47 24.80 7.77
CA CYS A 120 2.54 23.53 7.04
C CYS A 120 3.83 23.46 6.22
N ALA A 121 4.47 22.30 6.18
CA ALA A 121 5.58 21.99 5.30
C ALA A 121 5.38 20.60 4.67
N ASN A 122 5.43 20.54 3.34
CA ASN A 122 5.34 19.29 2.60
C ASN A 122 6.67 18.53 2.63
N ASP A 123 6.61 17.23 2.95
CA ASP A 123 7.68 16.27 2.77
C ASP A 123 7.18 15.17 1.81
N VAL A 124 8.07 14.38 1.22
CA VAL A 124 7.60 13.29 0.36
C VAL A 124 6.85 12.22 1.18
N GLY A 125 5.57 12.02 0.87
CA GLY A 125 4.70 11.04 1.52
C GLY A 125 4.05 11.46 2.82
N LYS A 126 4.15 12.74 3.19
CA LYS A 126 3.53 13.32 4.38
C LYS A 126 3.70 14.84 4.40
N PHE A 127 2.93 15.51 5.23
CA PHE A 127 3.23 16.88 5.66
C PHE A 127 3.58 16.94 7.15
N ASN A 128 4.26 18.02 7.55
CA ASN A 128 4.49 18.33 8.96
C ASN A 128 3.91 19.72 9.30
N CYS A 129 3.28 19.79 10.47
CA CYS A 129 2.82 21.04 11.06
C CYS A 129 3.78 21.49 12.16
N THR A 130 4.16 22.78 12.17
CA THR A 130 5.01 23.36 13.22
C THR A 130 4.36 24.59 13.81
N CYS A 131 4.11 24.61 15.13
CA CYS A 131 3.53 25.78 15.78
C CYS A 131 4.41 27.03 15.60
N PHE A 132 3.77 28.19 15.44
CA PHE A 132 4.46 29.48 15.37
C PHE A 132 5.26 29.75 16.63
N HIS A 133 6.26 30.63 16.51
CA HIS A 133 7.10 31.02 17.64
C HIS A 133 6.25 31.59 18.79
N GLY A 134 6.42 31.02 19.99
CA GLY A 134 5.64 31.38 21.18
C GLY A 134 4.37 30.55 21.39
N PHE A 135 4.05 29.64 20.48
CA PHE A 135 3.07 28.59 20.66
C PHE A 135 3.77 27.24 20.85
N THR A 136 3.11 26.30 21.53
CA THR A 136 3.61 24.95 21.79
C THR A 136 2.54 23.91 21.51
N GLY A 137 2.97 22.77 20.96
CA GLY A 137 2.09 21.64 20.65
C GLY A 137 2.64 20.82 19.48
N ASN A 138 1.80 19.99 18.87
CA ASN A 138 2.18 19.08 17.78
C ASN A 138 1.95 19.67 16.38
N GLY A 139 1.68 20.98 16.29
CA GLY A 139 1.39 21.66 15.03
C GLY A 139 -0.07 21.54 14.57
N VAL A 140 -0.76 20.44 14.86
CA VAL A 140 -2.23 20.29 14.68
C VAL A 140 -3.00 20.97 15.81
N GLN A 141 -2.44 20.93 17.01
CA GLN A 141 -2.91 21.66 18.19
C GLN A 141 -1.77 22.55 18.68
N CYS A 142 -2.01 23.85 18.74
CA CYS A 142 -1.03 24.83 19.22
C CYS A 142 -1.65 25.67 20.34
N THR A 143 -0.96 25.75 21.47
CA THR A 143 -1.39 26.52 22.65
C THR A 143 -0.33 27.56 23.01
N GLY A 144 -0.75 28.77 23.35
CA GLY A 144 0.11 29.95 23.50
C GLY A 144 -0.49 31.14 22.74
N LYS A 145 0.22 32.25 22.57
CA LYS A 145 0.16 33.28 23.61
C LYS A 145 -1.28 33.79 23.73
N THR A 146 -1.93 33.48 24.85
CA THR A 146 -3.14 34.21 25.29
C THR A 146 -2.79 35.69 25.34
N LYS A 147 -3.52 36.50 24.58
CA LYS A 147 -3.49 37.96 24.66
C LYS A 147 -3.92 38.43 26.05
#